data_AF-A0A3P7NYP6-F1
#
_entry.id   AF-A0A3P7NYP6-F1
#
_cell.length_a   1.000
_cell.length_b   1.000
_cell.length_c   1.000
_cell.angle_alpha   90.00
_cell.angle_beta   90.00
_cell.angle_gamma   90.00
#
_symmetry.space_group_name_H-M   'P 1'
#
loop_
_entity.id
_entity.type
_entity.pdbx_description
1 polymer ?
#
loop_
_entity_poly.entity_id
_entity_poly.type
_entity_poly.pdbx_seq_one_letter_code
_entity_poly.pdbx_strand_id
1 'polypeptide(L)'
;MDPGHNNPDGTSIWSFYWSMLYHHMCATFGRTNALLRSYEPLVLIAVTLSGLFSVNLLLALLGRLEQPRNWKALLFRFVTCLPKIKSIKEKKLLEVKKSIFESVHGKNPQLPYRQALPPKPMSADAIKSTARGLSSGSAVDWRSGRMSGTVYPANEELSQLLIQARS
;
A
#
# COMPACT_ATOMS: atom_id res chain seq x y z
N MET A 1 55.76 59.37 -24.98
CA MET A 1 55.51 57.92 -24.90
C MET A 1 55.95 57.50 -23.52
N ASP A 2 55.00 57.21 -22.64
CA ASP A 2 55.18 56.39 -21.45
C ASP A 2 53.78 55.96 -20.96
N PRO A 3 53.36 54.70 -21.19
CA PRO A 3 52.16 54.16 -20.60
C PRO A 3 52.57 53.32 -19.39
N GLY A 4 52.37 53.85 -18.19
CA GLY A 4 52.82 53.18 -16.96
C GLY A 4 52.01 53.59 -15.75
N HIS A 5 50.70 53.37 -15.77
CA HIS A 5 49.90 53.35 -14.54
C HIS A 5 49.21 51.99 -14.38
N ASN A 6 49.96 51.12 -13.71
CA ASN A 6 49.47 49.90 -13.09
C ASN A 6 48.44 50.26 -12.03
N ASN A 7 47.27 49.64 -12.14
CA ASN A 7 46.16 49.73 -11.22
C ASN A 7 46.46 48.84 -10.00
N PRO A 8 46.66 49.36 -8.77
CA PRO A 8 46.76 48.52 -7.59
C PRO A 8 45.38 48.38 -6.91
N ASP A 9 45.26 47.40 -6.01
CA ASP A 9 44.25 47.36 -4.93
C ASP A 9 42.98 46.50 -5.10
N GLY A 10 42.83 45.74 -6.18
CA GLY A 10 41.75 44.73 -6.28
C GLY A 10 42.08 43.38 -5.65
N THR A 11 43.34 42.95 -5.69
CA THR A 11 43.79 41.60 -5.33
C THR A 11 44.13 41.43 -3.85
N SER A 12 44.50 42.52 -3.18
CA SER A 12 44.87 42.53 -1.75
C SER A 12 43.69 42.20 -0.85
N ILE A 13 42.52 42.81 -1.11
CA ILE A 13 41.34 42.67 -0.26
C ILE A 13 40.79 41.23 -0.30
N TRP A 14 40.71 40.63 -1.49
CA TRP A 14 40.30 39.22 -1.66
C TRP A 14 41.26 38.24 -0.98
N SER A 15 42.57 38.49 -1.05
CA SER A 15 43.57 37.65 -0.37
C SER A 15 43.46 37.70 1.16
N PHE A 16 43.04 38.85 1.70
CA PHE A 16 42.84 39.03 3.14
C PHE A 16 41.59 38.32 3.66
N TYR A 17 40.46 38.44 2.96
CA TYR A 17 39.25 37.69 3.32
C TYR A 17 39.45 36.18 3.16
N TRP A 18 40.18 35.76 2.12
CA TRP A 18 40.51 34.36 1.91
C TRP A 18 41.39 33.80 3.04
N SER A 19 42.41 34.55 3.47
CA SER A 19 43.29 34.09 4.56
C SER A 19 42.57 34.04 5.91
N MET A 20 41.69 35.00 6.19
CA MET A 20 40.86 35.02 7.40
C MET A 20 39.88 33.85 7.43
N LEU A 21 39.19 33.60 6.31
CA LEU A 21 38.24 32.50 6.18
C LEU A 21 38.94 31.14 6.23
N TYR A 22 40.11 31.03 5.59
CA TYR A 22 40.95 29.84 5.65
C TYR A 22 41.40 29.53 7.08
N HIS A 23 41.88 30.53 7.83
CA HIS A 23 42.27 30.34 9.23
C HIS A 23 41.09 29.90 10.11
N HIS A 24 39.92 30.52 9.94
CA HIS A 24 38.73 30.11 10.69
C HIS A 24 38.31 28.68 10.33
N MET A 25 38.29 28.34 9.04
CA MET A 25 37.96 26.98 8.59
C MET A 25 38.95 25.96 9.12
N CYS A 26 40.25 26.20 9.01
CA CYS A 26 41.29 25.32 9.56
C CYS A 26 41.19 25.17 11.08
N ALA A 27 40.87 26.24 11.81
CA ALA A 27 40.65 26.16 13.26
C ALA A 27 39.41 25.35 13.62
N THR A 28 38.30 25.53 12.89
CA THR A 28 37.07 24.74 13.11
C THR A 28 37.25 23.28 12.72
N PHE A 29 37.89 23.00 11.58
CA PHE A 29 38.18 21.64 11.12
C PHE A 29 39.21 20.95 12.00
N GLY A 30 40.21 21.67 12.52
CA GLY A 30 41.17 21.12 13.47
C GLY A 30 40.52 20.69 14.78
N ARG A 31 39.60 21.51 15.32
CA ARG A 31 38.85 21.19 16.54
C ARG A 31 37.88 20.04 16.34
N THR A 32 37.11 20.03 15.25
CA THR A 32 36.21 18.90 14.96
C THR A 32 37.02 17.65 14.69
N ASN A 33 38.06 17.68 13.86
CA ASN A 33 38.93 16.53 13.62
C ASN A 33 39.56 15.99 14.92
N ALA A 34 39.96 16.85 15.86
CA ALA A 34 40.46 16.42 17.16
C ALA A 34 39.39 15.70 18.01
N LEU A 35 38.14 16.16 17.98
CA LEU A 35 37.01 15.52 18.67
C LEU A 35 36.56 14.21 17.99
N LEU A 36 36.69 14.12 16.67
CA LEU A 36 36.27 12.96 15.88
C LEU A 36 37.37 11.88 15.75
N ARG A 37 38.62 12.17 16.16
CA ARG A 37 39.72 11.18 16.21
C ARG A 37 39.46 9.98 17.12
N SER A 38 38.61 10.15 18.13
CA SER A 38 38.25 9.08 19.08
C SER A 38 37.24 8.09 18.53
N TYR A 39 36.65 8.36 17.36
CA TYR A 39 35.63 7.52 16.74
C TYR A 39 36.17 6.83 15.49
N GLU A 40 35.78 5.58 15.28
CA GLU A 40 36.13 4.85 14.07
C GLU A 40 35.48 5.50 12.84
N PRO A 41 36.17 5.54 11.69
CA PRO A 41 35.68 6.19 10.47
C PRO A 41 34.36 5.59 9.97
N LEU A 42 34.10 4.31 10.22
CA LEU A 42 32.84 3.65 9.87
C LEU A 42 31.65 4.17 10.70
N VAL A 43 31.86 4.46 11.98
CA VAL A 43 30.83 5.02 12.86
C VAL A 43 30.44 6.41 12.38
N LEU A 44 31.42 7.20 11.94
CA LEU A 44 31.19 8.52 11.35
C LEU A 44 30.31 8.44 10.09
N ILE A 45 30.63 7.53 9.18
CA ILE A 45 29.88 7.31 7.95
C ILE A 45 28.46 6.84 8.29
N ALA A 46 28.31 5.92 9.25
CA ALA A 46 27.01 5.44 9.68
C ALA A 46 26.15 6.56 10.31
N VAL A 47 26.73 7.41 11.16
CA VAL A 47 26.02 8.52 11.81
C VAL A 47 25.62 9.59 10.80
N THR A 48 26.50 9.93 9.85
CA THR A 48 26.20 10.91 8.80
C THR A 48 25.12 10.42 7.84
N LEU A 49 25.19 9.16 7.40
CA LEU A 49 24.14 8.53 6.58
C LEU A 49 22.83 8.41 7.35
N SER A 50 22.87 8.02 8.63
CA SER A 50 21.69 7.93 9.50
C SER A 50 21.05 9.30 9.71
N GLY A 51 21.85 10.35 9.93
CA GLY A 51 21.38 11.73 10.03
C GLY A 51 20.71 12.21 8.75
N LEU A 52 21.36 12.00 7.60
CA LEU A 52 20.80 12.38 6.30
C LEU A 52 19.50 11.62 6.00
N PHE A 53 19.47 10.32 6.28
CA PHE A 53 18.27 9.51 6.13
C PHE A 53 17.15 9.97 7.06
N SER A 54 17.46 10.27 8.33
CA SER A 54 16.49 10.73 9.33
C SER A 54 15.88 12.07 8.96
N VAL A 55 16.68 13.02 8.48
CA VAL A 55 16.18 14.33 8.02
C VAL A 55 15.29 14.19 6.79
N ASN A 56 15.71 13.38 5.80
CA ASN A 56 14.88 13.12 4.61
C ASN A 56 13.58 12.41 4.97
N LEU A 57 13.62 11.45 5.89
CA LEU A 57 12.43 10.76 6.38
C LEU A 57 11.48 11.72 7.10
N LEU A 58 12.02 12.62 7.94
CA LEU A 58 11.25 13.63 8.66
C LEU A 58 10.58 14.62 7.70
N LEU A 59 11.31 15.12 6.69
CA LEU A 59 10.76 16.01 5.66
C LEU A 59 9.67 15.31 4.82
N ALA A 60 9.89 14.06 4.44
CA ALA A 60 8.89 13.25 3.73
C ALA A 60 7.64 12.98 4.58
N LEU A 61 7.80 12.80 5.89
CA LEU A 61 6.69 12.68 6.84
C LEU A 61 5.93 14.00 6.99
N LEU A 62 6.63 15.12 7.13
CA LEU A 62 6.03 16.45 7.24
C LEU A 62 5.21 16.80 5.98
N GLY A 63 5.79 16.61 4.79
CA GLY A 63 5.08 16.87 3.53
C GLY A 63 3.86 15.96 3.30
N ARG A 64 3.85 14.76 3.90
CA ARG A 64 2.67 13.88 3.90
C ARG A 64 1.62 14.29 4.94
N LEU A 65 2.03 14.93 6.04
CA LEU A 65 1.16 15.39 7.10
C LEU A 65 0.43 16.70 6.74
N GLU A 66 1.09 17.58 5.99
CA GLU A 66 0.53 18.86 5.52
C GLU A 66 -0.70 18.70 4.61
N GLN A 67 -0.95 17.49 4.09
CA GLN A 67 -2.20 17.21 3.38
C GLN A 67 -3.30 16.77 4.37
N PRO A 68 -4.27 17.64 4.73
CA PRO A 68 -5.34 17.31 5.68
C PRO A 68 -6.27 16.19 5.19
N ARG A 69 -6.16 15.78 3.93
CA ARG A 69 -6.94 14.68 3.36
C ARG A 69 -6.38 13.29 3.71
N ASN A 70 -5.11 13.18 4.09
CA ASN A 70 -4.42 11.89 4.21
C ASN A 70 -4.17 11.43 5.65
N TRP A 71 -4.36 12.28 6.66
CA TRP A 71 -4.11 11.89 8.05
C TRP A 71 -5.03 10.75 8.52
N LYS A 72 -6.30 10.73 8.09
CA LYS A 72 -7.24 9.63 8.41
C LYS A 72 -6.77 8.31 7.81
N ALA A 73 -6.26 8.34 6.58
CA ALA A 73 -5.73 7.15 5.90
C ALA A 73 -4.42 6.69 6.54
N LEU A 74 -3.54 7.62 6.93
CA LEU A 74 -2.30 7.32 7.66
C LEU A 74 -2.59 6.75 9.04
N LEU A 75 -3.49 7.37 9.81
CA LEU A 75 -3.92 6.90 11.12
C LEU A 75 -4.57 5.51 11.01
N PHE A 76 -5.46 5.33 10.05
CA PHE A 76 -6.07 4.03 9.78
C PHE A 76 -5.02 2.99 9.42
N ARG A 77 -4.05 3.32 8.56
CA ARG A 77 -2.94 2.43 8.19
C ARG A 77 -2.05 2.10 9.39
N PHE A 78 -1.81 3.06 10.27
CA PHE A 78 -1.00 2.87 11.48
C PHE A 78 -1.72 1.96 12.48
N VAL A 79 -3.00 2.25 12.75
CA VAL A 79 -3.88 1.46 13.62
C VAL A 79 -4.04 0.04 13.07
N THR A 80 -4.24 -0.11 11.75
CA THR A 80 -4.34 -1.45 11.13
C THR A 80 -3.00 -2.18 11.02
N CYS A 81 -1.88 -1.49 11.17
CA CYS A 81 -0.55 -2.10 11.23
C CYS A 81 -0.19 -2.59 12.65
N LEU A 82 -0.98 -2.25 13.68
CA LEU A 82 -0.78 -2.76 15.03
C LEU A 82 -0.97 -4.29 15.06
N PRO A 83 -0.07 -5.04 15.71
CA PRO A 83 -0.08 -6.50 15.68
C PRO A 83 -1.38 -7.10 16.23
N LYS A 84 -1.99 -6.47 17.25
CA LYS A 84 -3.29 -6.90 17.81
C LYS A 84 -4.41 -6.78 16.78
N ILE A 85 -4.52 -5.65 16.08
CA ILE A 85 -5.59 -5.39 15.11
C ILE A 85 -5.42 -6.26 13.86
N LYS A 86 -4.18 -6.47 13.43
CA LYS A 86 -3.85 -7.41 12.36
C LYS A 86 -4.34 -8.82 12.68
N SER A 87 -4.08 -9.31 13.89
CA SER A 87 -4.53 -10.66 14.31
C SER A 87 -6.06 -10.78 14.34
N ILE A 88 -6.78 -9.74 14.75
CA ILE A 88 -8.26 -9.72 14.78
C ILE A 88 -8.81 -9.74 13.35
N LYS A 89 -8.24 -8.93 12.45
CA LYS A 89 -8.62 -8.90 11.04
C LYS A 89 -8.42 -10.25 10.37
N GLU A 90 -7.28 -10.89 10.60
CA GLU A 90 -6.97 -12.22 10.06
C GLU A 90 -7.93 -13.28 10.58
N LYS A 91 -8.23 -13.28 11.88
CA LYS A 91 -9.24 -14.18 12.46
C LYS A 91 -10.62 -14.00 11.82
N LYS A 92 -11.07 -12.75 11.64
CA LYS A 92 -12.36 -12.44 11.02
C LYS A 92 -12.40 -12.82 9.54
N LEU A 93 -11.31 -12.59 8.80
CA LEU A 93 -11.20 -13.06 7.42
C LEU A 93 -11.26 -14.58 7.32
N LEU A 94 -10.61 -15.29 8.24
CA LEU A 94 -10.60 -16.74 8.27
C LEU A 94 -11.99 -17.31 8.63
N GLU A 95 -12.68 -16.67 9.57
CA GLU A 95 -14.06 -16.98 9.94
C GLU A 95 -15.02 -16.80 8.75
N VAL A 96 -14.92 -15.68 8.02
CA VAL A 96 -15.72 -15.43 6.81
C VAL A 96 -15.36 -16.40 5.70
N LYS A 97 -14.07 -16.71 5.51
CA LYS A 97 -13.65 -17.71 4.52
C LYS A 97 -14.23 -19.09 4.84
N LYS A 98 -14.22 -19.46 6.12
CA LYS A 98 -14.80 -20.73 6.59
C LYS A 98 -16.31 -20.75 6.41
N SER A 99 -17.02 -19.67 6.76
CA SER A 99 -18.48 -19.61 6.60
C SER A 99 -18.90 -19.63 5.13
N ILE A 100 -18.17 -18.96 4.24
CA ILE A 100 -18.39 -19.04 2.80
C ILE A 100 -18.10 -20.46 2.31
N PHE A 101 -17.01 -21.08 2.74
CA PHE A 101 -16.67 -22.44 2.34
C PHE A 101 -17.74 -23.44 2.80
N GLU A 102 -18.18 -23.36 4.06
CA GLU A 102 -19.27 -24.17 4.61
C GLU A 102 -20.61 -23.86 3.94
N SER A 103 -20.86 -22.63 3.51
CA SER A 103 -22.10 -22.35 2.79
C SER A 103 -22.09 -22.86 1.35
N VAL A 104 -20.94 -22.84 0.68
CA VAL A 104 -20.82 -23.26 -0.72
C VAL A 104 -20.68 -24.78 -0.82
N HIS A 105 -19.95 -25.41 0.10
CA HIS A 105 -19.63 -26.85 0.09
C HIS A 105 -20.30 -27.65 1.20
N GLY A 106 -20.86 -27.00 2.22
CA GLY A 106 -21.60 -27.68 3.26
C GLY A 106 -22.87 -28.29 2.68
N LYS A 107 -23.23 -29.46 3.21
CA LYS A 107 -24.49 -30.13 2.88
C LYS A 107 -25.62 -29.19 3.24
N ASN A 108 -26.24 -28.54 2.24
CA ASN A 108 -27.47 -27.80 2.46
C ASN A 108 -28.54 -28.82 2.88
N PRO A 109 -29.04 -28.80 4.13
CA PRO A 109 -29.98 -29.81 4.63
C PRO A 109 -31.30 -29.79 3.85
N GLN A 110 -31.60 -28.70 3.13
CA GLN A 110 -32.82 -28.55 2.33
C GLN A 110 -32.70 -29.08 0.90
N LEU A 111 -31.48 -29.33 0.39
CA LEU A 111 -31.26 -29.78 -1.00
C LEU A 111 -30.39 -31.04 -1.00
N PRO A 112 -30.96 -32.23 -1.28
CA PRO A 112 -30.21 -33.48 -1.22
C PRO A 112 -29.13 -33.50 -2.31
N TYR A 113 -27.88 -33.70 -1.89
CA TYR A 113 -26.76 -33.92 -2.81
C TYR A 113 -26.98 -35.26 -3.53
N ARG A 114 -27.35 -35.21 -4.81
CA ARG A 114 -27.63 -36.43 -5.59
C ARG A 114 -26.33 -37.00 -6.14
N GLN A 115 -25.97 -38.20 -5.70
CA GLN A 115 -24.77 -38.91 -6.17
C GLN A 115 -25.05 -39.90 -7.31
N ALA A 116 -26.33 -40.13 -7.62
CA ALA A 116 -26.78 -41.04 -8.67
C ALA A 116 -27.91 -40.42 -9.48
N LEU A 117 -28.05 -40.88 -10.72
CA LEU A 117 -29.16 -40.50 -11.60
C LEU A 117 -30.49 -40.98 -10.98
N PRO A 118 -31.56 -40.17 -10.97
CA PRO A 118 -32.85 -40.61 -10.45
C PRO A 118 -33.39 -41.80 -11.28
N PRO A 119 -33.98 -42.81 -10.63
CA PRO A 119 -34.47 -44.02 -11.30
C PRO A 119 -35.72 -43.75 -12.17
N LYS A 120 -36.39 -42.62 -11.98
CA LYS A 120 -37.52 -42.17 -12.79
C LYS A 120 -37.23 -40.78 -13.37
N PRO A 121 -37.61 -40.52 -14.62
CA PRO A 121 -37.47 -39.19 -15.21
C PRO A 121 -38.29 -38.17 -14.41
N MET A 122 -37.70 -36.99 -14.19
CA MET A 122 -38.40 -35.88 -13.55
C MET A 122 -39.20 -35.09 -14.58
N SER A 123 -40.35 -34.56 -14.18
CA SER A 123 -41.10 -33.61 -15.01
C SER A 123 -40.36 -32.28 -15.13
N ALA A 124 -40.61 -31.55 -16.23
CA ALA A 124 -40.00 -30.24 -16.47
C ALA A 124 -40.25 -29.25 -15.32
N ASP A 125 -41.45 -29.28 -14.73
CA ASP A 125 -41.81 -28.39 -13.62
C ASP A 125 -41.06 -28.75 -12.32
N ALA A 126 -40.87 -30.04 -12.05
CA ALA A 126 -40.08 -30.51 -10.91
C ALA A 126 -38.59 -30.15 -11.06
N ILE A 127 -38.06 -30.14 -12.29
CA ILE A 127 -36.70 -29.67 -12.57
C ILE A 127 -36.60 -28.16 -12.34
N LYS A 128 -37.54 -27.38 -12.89
CA LYS A 128 -37.57 -25.91 -12.72
C LYS A 128 -37.72 -25.49 -11.26
N SER A 129 -38.51 -26.20 -10.46
CA SER A 129 -38.66 -25.91 -9.03
C SER A 129 -37.37 -26.22 -8.27
N THR A 130 -36.73 -27.36 -8.57
CA THR A 130 -35.44 -27.74 -7.97
C THR A 130 -34.34 -26.73 -8.33
N ALA A 131 -34.27 -26.31 -9.60
CA ALA A 131 -33.31 -25.30 -10.06
C ALA A 131 -33.52 -23.95 -9.37
N ARG A 132 -34.78 -23.53 -9.19
CA ARG A 132 -35.12 -22.31 -8.43
C ARG A 132 -34.68 -22.41 -6.96
N GLY A 133 -34.89 -23.55 -6.32
CA GLY A 133 -34.40 -23.81 -4.96
C GLY A 133 -32.88 -23.69 -4.84
N LEU A 134 -32.14 -24.25 -5.80
CA LEU A 134 -30.67 -24.14 -5.84
C LEU A 134 -30.20 -22.69 -6.07
N SER A 135 -30.88 -21.94 -6.94
CA SER A 135 -30.52 -20.54 -7.23
C SER A 135 -30.78 -19.57 -6.07
N SER A 136 -31.84 -19.83 -5.28
CA SER A 136 -32.25 -18.97 -4.16
C SER A 136 -31.54 -19.30 -2.85
N GLY A 137 -30.96 -20.51 -2.73
CA GLY A 137 -30.21 -20.95 -1.55
C GLY A 137 -28.74 -20.53 -1.52
N SER A 138 -28.28 -19.71 -2.48
CA SER A 138 -26.91 -19.17 -2.46
C SER A 138 -26.74 -18.20 -1.29
N ALA A 139 -25.82 -18.48 -0.37
CA ALA A 139 -25.46 -17.49 0.66
C ALA A 139 -24.65 -16.31 0.13
N VAL A 140 -24.33 -16.32 -1.16
CA VAL A 140 -23.52 -15.29 -1.78
C VAL A 140 -24.33 -14.57 -2.86
N ASP A 141 -24.57 -13.28 -2.62
CA ASP A 141 -25.25 -12.40 -3.57
C ASP A 141 -24.23 -11.63 -4.42
N TRP A 142 -23.90 -12.22 -5.57
CA TRP A 142 -23.01 -11.60 -6.56
C TRP A 142 -23.64 -10.36 -7.23
N ARG A 143 -24.98 -10.25 -7.26
CA ARG A 143 -25.68 -9.13 -7.94
C ARG A 143 -25.45 -7.80 -7.24
N SER A 144 -25.16 -7.83 -5.94
CA SER A 144 -24.82 -6.64 -5.14
C SER A 144 -23.48 -5.98 -5.52
N GLY A 145 -22.70 -6.54 -6.45
CA GLY A 145 -21.40 -6.00 -6.87
C GLY A 145 -20.29 -6.17 -5.84
N ARG A 146 -20.53 -6.95 -4.77
CA ARG A 146 -19.56 -7.19 -3.68
C ARG A 146 -18.57 -8.31 -3.98
N MET A 147 -18.62 -8.90 -5.17
CA MET A 147 -17.73 -9.96 -5.61
C MET A 147 -16.89 -9.50 -6.80
N SER A 148 -15.58 -9.39 -6.58
CA SER A 148 -14.65 -9.00 -7.64
C SER A 148 -14.37 -10.15 -8.60
N GLY A 149 -14.56 -9.92 -9.90
CA GLY A 149 -14.15 -10.84 -10.97
C GLY A 149 -14.98 -12.13 -11.10
N THR A 150 -16.07 -12.27 -10.35
CA THR A 150 -16.93 -13.47 -10.38
C THR A 150 -17.96 -13.40 -11.51
N VAL A 151 -18.67 -12.28 -11.62
CA VAL A 151 -19.64 -12.04 -12.70
C VAL A 151 -19.41 -10.63 -13.24
N TYR A 152 -19.01 -10.55 -14.52
CA TYR A 152 -18.91 -9.29 -15.27
C TYR A 152 -20.31 -8.76 -15.58
N PRO A 153 -20.49 -7.45 -15.86
CA PRO A 153 -21.79 -6.78 -15.87
C PRO A 153 -22.92 -7.64 -16.44
N ALA A 154 -23.74 -8.15 -15.53
CA ALA A 154 -24.89 -8.97 -15.86
C ALA A 154 -26.05 -8.04 -16.19
N ASN A 155 -26.13 -7.62 -17.46
CA ASN A 155 -27.34 -7.00 -17.98
C ASN A 155 -28.36 -8.11 -18.24
N GLU A 156 -29.54 -7.99 -17.65
CA GLU A 156 -30.64 -8.95 -17.83
C GLU A 156 -31.10 -8.99 -19.28
N GLU A 157 -31.14 -7.85 -19.98
CA GLU A 157 -31.48 -7.77 -21.40
C GLU A 157 -30.46 -8.53 -22.27
N LEU A 158 -29.16 -8.37 -21.97
CA LEU A 158 -28.10 -9.12 -22.65
C LEU A 158 -28.22 -10.62 -22.38
N SER A 159 -28.55 -11.00 -21.14
CA SER A 159 -28.75 -12.41 -20.77
C SER A 159 -29.93 -13.03 -21.53
N GLN A 160 -31.03 -12.30 -21.66
CA GLN A 160 -32.20 -12.74 -22.43
C GLN A 160 -31.89 -12.87 -23.92
N LEU A 161 -31.17 -11.91 -24.51
CA LEU A 161 -30.73 -11.97 -25.90
C LEU A 161 -29.82 -13.18 -26.14
N LEU A 162 -28.88 -13.46 -25.24
CA LEU A 162 -27.99 -14.62 -25.35
C LEU A 162 -28.74 -15.95 -25.23
N ILE A 163 -29.79 -16.01 -24.43
CA ILE A 163 -30.64 -17.21 -24.31
C ILE A 163 -31.43 -17.43 -25.61
N GLN A 164 -32.04 -16.37 -26.15
CA GLN A 164 -32.81 -16.43 -27.40
C GLN A 164 -31.94 -16.73 -28.63
N ALA A 165 -30.72 -16.20 -28.68
CA ALA A 165 -29.80 -16.46 -29.79
C ALA A 165 -29.26 -17.90 -29.81
N ARG A 166 -29.39 -18.63 -28.70
CA ARG A 166 -28.89 -20.00 -28.53
C ARG A 166 -29.99 -21.07 -28.59
N SER A 167 -31.26 -20.67 -28.50
CA SER A 167 -32.43 -21.55 -28.65
C SER A 167 -32.80 -21.73 -30.11
#